data_AF-A0A538Q397-F1
#
_entry.id   AF-A0A538Q397-F1
#
_cell.length_a   1.000
_cell.length_b   1.000
_cell.length_c   1.000
_cell.angle_alpha   90.00
_cell.angle_beta   90.00
_cell.angle_gamma   90.00
#
_symmetry.space_group_name_H-M   'P 1'
#
loop_
_entity.id
_entity.type
_entity.pdbx_description
1 polymer ?
#
loop_
_entity_poly.entity_id
_entity_poly.type
_entity_poly.pdbx_seq_one_letter_code
_entity_poly.pdbx_strand_id
1 'polypeptide(L)'
;MPDPTDAVELLEREFLDGGWPYVVALEERRVHETLHLDFARKHDPHAAALARDDLNNLSKALSGFANAEGGLLVWGVNAKRDDDDEVDCVKSIEPVLSLERFASELRGVSAELVAPALLGVRHHGIANPASPDAGASLLPTDE
;
A
#
# COMPACT_ATOMS: atom_id res chain seq x y z
N MET A 1 -24.50 -5.30 -1.54
CA MET A 1 -23.17 -4.88 -1.08
C MET A 1 -22.23 -5.97 -1.57
N PRO A 2 -21.17 -5.64 -2.32
CA PRO A 2 -20.20 -6.66 -2.73
C PRO A 2 -19.63 -7.36 -1.49
N ASP A 3 -19.20 -8.60 -1.65
CA ASP A 3 -18.47 -9.33 -0.60
C ASP A 3 -17.19 -8.53 -0.26
N PRO A 4 -16.76 -8.41 1.01
CA PRO A 4 -15.51 -7.72 1.37
C PRO A 4 -14.30 -8.27 0.59
N THR A 5 -14.30 -9.56 0.30
CA THR A 5 -13.31 -10.23 -0.55
C THR A 5 -13.32 -9.67 -1.98
N ASP A 6 -14.51 -9.42 -2.55
CA ASP A 6 -14.66 -8.85 -3.89
C ASP A 6 -14.07 -7.43 -3.97
N ALA A 7 -14.11 -6.67 -2.86
CA ALA A 7 -13.62 -5.29 -2.82
C ALA A 7 -12.08 -5.24 -2.90
N VAL A 8 -11.39 -6.09 -2.13
CA VAL A 8 -9.92 -6.18 -2.14
C VAL A 8 -9.42 -6.69 -3.50
N GLU A 9 -10.05 -7.74 -4.04
CA GLU A 9 -9.69 -8.27 -5.35
C GLU A 9 -9.92 -7.24 -6.47
N LEU A 10 -11.01 -6.47 -6.41
CA LEU A 10 -11.28 -5.40 -7.37
C LEU A 10 -10.21 -4.31 -7.30
N LEU A 11 -9.85 -3.86 -6.10
CA LEU A 11 -8.80 -2.87 -5.90
C LEU A 11 -7.47 -3.39 -6.43
N GLU A 12 -7.04 -4.57 -6.01
CA GLU A 12 -5.80 -5.21 -6.48
C GLU A 12 -5.77 -5.24 -8.01
N ARG A 13 -6.88 -5.67 -8.64
CA ARG A 13 -7.00 -5.73 -10.09
C ARG A 13 -6.93 -4.36 -10.76
N GLU A 14 -7.61 -3.34 -10.24
CA GLU A 14 -7.55 -1.98 -10.81
C GLU A 14 -6.11 -1.45 -10.84
N PHE A 15 -5.36 -1.66 -9.75
CA PHE A 15 -3.96 -1.26 -9.67
C PHE A 15 -3.07 -2.06 -10.62
N LEU A 16 -3.25 -3.38 -10.71
CA LEU A 16 -2.44 -4.25 -11.57
C LEU A 16 -2.72 -4.03 -13.06
N ASP A 17 -4.00 -3.96 -13.45
CA ASP A 17 -4.43 -3.73 -14.84
C ASP A 17 -4.08 -2.30 -15.29
N GLY A 18 -4.22 -1.32 -14.39
CA GLY A 18 -3.96 0.08 -14.67
C GLY A 18 -2.47 0.48 -14.58
N GLY A 19 -1.67 -0.28 -13.84
CA GLY A 19 -0.22 -0.10 -13.69
C GLY A 19 0.18 1.29 -13.16
N TRP A 20 1.37 1.75 -13.54
CA TRP A 20 1.89 3.04 -13.08
C TRP A 20 0.99 4.25 -13.42
N PRO A 21 0.35 4.34 -14.60
CA PRO A 21 -0.60 5.41 -14.88
C PRO A 21 -1.75 5.49 -13.88
N TYR A 22 -2.25 4.35 -13.39
CA TYR A 22 -3.29 4.33 -12.36
C TYR A 22 -2.80 4.91 -11.04
N VAL A 23 -1.59 4.55 -10.62
CA VAL A 23 -0.95 5.09 -9.41
C VAL A 23 -0.81 6.61 -9.50
N VAL A 24 -0.32 7.13 -10.64
CA VAL A 24 -0.17 8.58 -10.85
C VAL A 24 -1.53 9.30 -10.84
N ALA A 25 -2.56 8.69 -11.42
CA ALA A 25 -3.90 9.27 -11.45
C ALA A 25 -4.54 9.41 -10.05
N LEU A 26 -4.06 8.70 -9.02
CA LEU A 26 -4.60 8.82 -7.66
C LEU A 26 -4.48 10.24 -7.10
N GLU A 27 -3.37 10.92 -7.41
CA GLU A 27 -3.09 12.28 -6.95
C GLU A 27 -4.07 13.28 -7.57
N GLU A 28 -4.26 13.22 -8.89
CA GLU A 28 -5.21 14.07 -9.61
C GLU A 28 -6.66 13.81 -9.17
N ARG A 29 -6.99 12.54 -8.92
CA ARG A 29 -8.33 12.11 -8.48
C ARG A 29 -8.58 12.35 -7.01
N ARG A 30 -7.55 12.70 -6.22
CA ARG A 30 -7.66 12.96 -4.79
C ARG A 30 -8.31 11.79 -4.05
N VAL A 31 -7.85 10.57 -4.36
CA VAL A 31 -8.44 9.34 -3.78
C VAL A 31 -8.30 9.37 -2.27
N HIS A 32 -9.38 9.04 -1.56
CA HIS A 32 -9.41 8.92 -0.11
C HIS A 32 -9.13 7.48 0.32
N GLU A 33 -8.51 7.32 1.47
CA GLU A 33 -8.42 6.02 2.15
C GLU A 33 -9.80 5.48 2.47
N THR A 34 -9.89 4.17 2.59
CA THR A 34 -11.14 3.47 2.94
C THR A 34 -10.83 2.34 3.91
N LEU A 35 -11.87 1.62 4.34
CA LEU A 35 -11.69 0.44 5.20
C LEU A 35 -10.72 -0.60 4.59
N HIS A 36 -10.68 -0.72 3.26
CA HIS A 36 -9.88 -1.72 2.55
C HIS A 36 -8.74 -1.11 1.71
N LEU A 37 -8.50 0.20 1.79
CA LEU A 37 -7.44 0.88 1.02
C LEU A 37 -6.72 1.87 1.91
N ASP A 38 -5.42 1.64 2.11
CA ASP A 38 -4.55 2.47 2.94
C ASP A 38 -3.30 2.89 2.13
N PHE A 39 -2.77 4.07 2.41
CA PHE A 39 -1.60 4.61 1.71
C PHE A 39 -0.44 4.85 2.67
N ALA A 40 0.75 4.40 2.27
CA ALA A 40 1.97 4.68 3.02
C ALA A 40 3.04 5.31 2.14
N ARG A 41 3.62 6.40 2.63
CA ARG A 41 4.91 6.87 2.13
C ARG A 41 6.02 6.08 2.80
N LYS A 42 7.07 5.77 2.04
CA LYS A 42 8.30 5.25 2.63
C LYS A 42 9.07 6.38 3.30
N HIS A 43 9.57 6.15 4.52
CA HIS A 43 10.27 7.16 5.31
C HIS A 43 11.50 7.72 4.59
N ASP A 44 12.36 6.83 4.09
CA ASP A 44 13.50 7.18 3.24
C ASP A 44 13.39 6.41 1.92
N PRO A 45 13.06 7.07 0.79
CA PRO A 45 12.89 6.40 -0.49
C PRO A 45 14.21 5.80 -1.02
N HIS A 46 15.38 6.24 -0.55
CA HIS A 46 16.69 5.73 -1.00
C HIS A 46 17.18 4.52 -0.20
N ALA A 47 16.63 4.29 0.99
CA ALA A 47 17.02 3.16 1.83
C ALA A 47 16.11 1.97 1.57
N ALA A 48 16.64 0.85 1.08
CA ALA A 48 15.83 -0.36 0.91
C ALA A 48 15.28 -0.90 2.25
N ALA A 49 16.03 -0.76 3.33
CA ALA A 49 15.64 -1.22 4.66
C ALA A 49 14.40 -0.49 5.18
N LEU A 50 13.59 -1.19 5.96
CA LEU A 50 12.43 -0.63 6.65
C LEU A 50 12.87 0.18 7.86
N ALA A 51 12.51 1.46 7.90
CA ALA A 51 12.66 2.28 9.08
C ALA A 51 11.61 1.91 10.13
N ARG A 52 11.80 2.38 11.37
CA ARG A 52 10.82 2.18 12.44
C ARG A 52 9.43 2.72 12.08
N ASP A 53 9.38 3.87 11.40
CA ASP A 53 8.13 4.45 10.93
C ASP A 53 7.47 3.60 9.84
N ASP A 54 8.26 3.01 8.94
CA ASP A 54 7.75 2.09 7.92
C ASP A 54 7.11 0.85 8.59
N LEU A 55 7.77 0.29 9.59
CA LEU A 55 7.24 -0.85 10.36
C LEU A 55 5.96 -0.48 11.12
N ASN A 56 5.89 0.72 11.69
CA ASN A 56 4.70 1.20 12.38
C ASN A 56 3.51 1.36 11.41
N ASN A 57 3.75 1.91 10.21
CA ASN A 57 2.71 2.06 9.18
C ASN A 57 2.22 0.68 8.71
N LEU A 58 3.15 -0.23 8.43
CA LEU A 58 2.82 -1.60 8.04
C LEU A 58 2.00 -2.32 9.13
N SER A 59 2.42 -2.27 10.38
CA SER A 59 1.72 -2.92 11.50
C SER A 59 0.31 -2.37 11.69
N LYS A 60 0.12 -1.05 11.56
CA LYS A 60 -1.20 -0.40 11.64
C LYS A 60 -2.13 -0.87 10.52
N ALA A 61 -1.67 -0.84 9.27
CA ALA A 61 -2.45 -1.27 8.12
C ALA A 61 -2.86 -2.75 8.26
N LEU A 62 -1.89 -3.64 8.54
CA LEU A 62 -2.16 -5.07 8.74
C LEU A 62 -3.15 -5.32 9.88
N SER A 63 -3.03 -4.58 10.99
CA SER A 63 -3.96 -4.70 12.12
C SER A 63 -5.36 -4.21 11.77
N GLY A 64 -5.47 -3.16 10.96
CA GLY A 64 -6.74 -2.67 10.43
C GLY A 64 -7.43 -3.71 9.55
N PHE A 65 -6.69 -4.26 8.58
CA PHE A 65 -7.20 -5.24 7.62
C PHE A 65 -7.60 -6.58 8.25
N ALA A 66 -6.90 -7.02 9.30
CA ALA A 66 -7.26 -8.21 10.07
C ALA A 66 -8.67 -8.14 10.66
N ASN A 67 -9.19 -6.95 10.93
CA ASN A 67 -10.54 -6.74 11.46
C ASN A 67 -11.58 -6.43 10.37
N ALA A 68 -11.14 -6.29 9.12
CA ALA A 68 -11.93 -5.82 8.00
C ALA A 68 -12.03 -6.86 6.87
N GLU A 69 -11.76 -8.14 7.15
CA GLU A 69 -11.80 -9.22 6.15
C GLU A 69 -10.83 -8.95 4.97
N GLY A 70 -9.71 -8.26 5.25
CA GLY A 70 -8.67 -7.94 4.28
C GLY A 70 -8.59 -6.46 3.89
N GLY A 71 -7.63 -6.17 3.01
CA GLY A 71 -7.36 -4.82 2.54
C GLY A 71 -6.07 -4.70 1.72
N LEU A 72 -5.91 -3.56 1.07
CA LEU A 72 -4.80 -3.21 0.20
C LEU A 72 -4.02 -2.02 0.77
N LEU A 73 -2.75 -2.25 1.12
CA LEU A 73 -1.81 -1.17 1.43
C LEU A 73 -0.98 -0.82 0.19
N VAL A 74 -0.92 0.46 -0.16
CA VAL A 74 -0.14 0.97 -1.30
C VAL A 74 1.01 1.84 -0.80
N TRP A 75 2.23 1.36 -1.01
CA TRP A 75 3.45 2.10 -0.72
C TRP A 75 3.85 3.02 -1.86
N GLY A 76 4.46 4.14 -1.48
CA GLY A 76 4.93 5.16 -2.41
C GLY A 76 3.89 6.24 -2.70
N VAL A 77 2.94 6.42 -1.77
CA VAL A 77 1.87 7.40 -1.85
C VAL A 77 1.80 8.14 -0.53
N ASN A 78 1.81 9.47 -0.59
CA ASN A 78 1.67 10.33 0.58
C ASN A 78 0.21 10.78 0.67
N ALA A 79 -0.56 10.12 1.53
CA ALA A 79 -1.90 10.54 1.90
C ALA A 79 -1.88 11.27 3.23
N LYS A 80 -2.72 12.31 3.35
CA LYS A 80 -2.91 13.08 4.58
C LYS A 80 -4.32 13.63 4.65
N ARG A 81 -4.83 13.80 5.86
CA ARG A 81 -6.04 14.58 6.08
C ARG A 81 -5.85 16.04 5.68
N ASP A 82 -6.85 16.61 5.03
CA ASP A 82 -7.02 18.07 5.00
C ASP A 82 -7.80 18.56 6.23
N ASP A 83 -7.80 19.86 6.46
CA ASP A 83 -8.45 20.46 7.63
C ASP A 83 -9.97 20.21 7.66
N ASP A 84 -10.61 20.02 6.50
CA ASP A 84 -12.05 19.82 6.33
C ASP A 84 -12.48 18.34 6.14
N ASP A 85 -11.53 17.41 6.00
CA ASP A 85 -11.81 16.00 5.76
C ASP A 85 -11.67 15.15 7.04
N GLU A 86 -12.47 14.08 7.15
CA GLU A 86 -12.33 13.10 8.25
C GLU A 86 -11.34 11.97 7.92
N VAL A 87 -11.03 11.78 6.63
CA VAL A 87 -10.25 10.66 6.10
C VAL A 87 -9.08 11.16 5.25
N ASP A 88 -7.93 10.51 5.37
CA ASP A 88 -6.73 10.87 4.61
C ASP A 88 -6.96 10.72 3.11
N CYS A 89 -6.41 11.64 2.32
CA CYS A 89 -6.48 11.60 0.86
C CYS A 89 -5.12 11.86 0.22
N VAL A 90 -4.93 11.32 -0.98
CA VAL A 90 -3.67 11.39 -1.71
C VAL A 90 -3.27 12.85 -1.98
N LYS A 91 -2.03 13.19 -1.60
CA LYS A 91 -1.41 14.50 -1.84
C LYS A 91 -0.33 14.46 -2.90
N SER A 92 0.45 13.39 -2.92
CA SER A 92 1.58 13.24 -3.83
C SER A 92 1.96 11.78 -4.02
N ILE A 93 2.40 11.44 -5.23
CA ILE A 93 3.07 10.15 -5.48
C ILE A 93 4.56 10.28 -5.18
N GLU A 94 5.06 9.43 -4.29
CA GLU A 94 6.44 9.42 -3.79
C GLU A 94 7.03 8.02 -4.02
N PRO A 95 7.53 7.71 -5.23
CA PRO A 95 7.92 6.36 -5.60
C PRO A 95 8.99 5.78 -4.65
N VAL A 96 8.82 4.52 -4.26
CA VAL A 96 9.84 3.78 -3.54
C VAL A 96 10.97 3.42 -4.50
N LEU A 97 12.23 3.71 -4.14
CA LEU A 97 13.40 3.28 -4.92
C LEU A 97 13.86 1.89 -4.48
N SER A 98 14.59 1.20 -5.35
CA SER A 98 14.98 -0.20 -5.13
C SER A 98 13.77 -1.09 -4.82
N LEU A 99 12.72 -0.96 -5.65
CA LEU A 99 11.40 -1.54 -5.44
C LEU A 99 11.44 -3.05 -5.14
N GLU A 100 12.27 -3.82 -5.86
CA GLU A 100 12.40 -5.26 -5.64
C GLU A 100 12.99 -5.59 -4.26
N ARG A 101 14.00 -4.82 -3.82
CA ARG A 101 14.62 -5.01 -2.50
C ARG A 101 13.64 -4.65 -1.40
N PHE A 102 12.94 -3.52 -1.55
CA PHE A 102 11.92 -3.12 -0.60
C PHE A 102 10.80 -4.16 -0.47
N ALA A 103 10.31 -4.71 -1.59
CA ALA A 103 9.32 -5.78 -1.58
C ALA A 103 9.84 -7.05 -0.89
N SER A 104 11.13 -7.37 -1.02
CA SER A 104 11.76 -8.48 -0.29
C SER A 104 11.80 -8.24 1.22
N GLU A 105 12.11 -7.02 1.66
CA GLU A 105 12.11 -6.65 3.08
C GLU A 105 10.70 -6.72 3.68
N LEU A 106 9.71 -6.19 2.97
CA LEU A 106 8.31 -6.25 3.39
C LEU A 106 7.85 -7.70 3.62
N ARG A 107 8.14 -8.61 2.66
CA ARG A 107 7.81 -10.05 2.80
C ARG A 107 8.44 -10.68 4.04
N GLY A 108 9.68 -10.29 4.35
CA GLY A 108 10.40 -10.82 5.50
C GLY A 108 9.77 -10.43 6.84
N VAL A 109 9.25 -9.20 6.95
CA VAL A 109 8.70 -8.70 8.22
C VAL A 109 7.19 -8.92 8.36
N SER A 110 6.43 -8.94 7.27
CA SER A 110 4.96 -9.00 7.32
C SER A 110 4.42 -10.19 8.10
N ALA A 111 5.09 -11.35 8.02
CA ALA A 111 4.70 -12.56 8.76
C ALA A 111 4.87 -12.45 10.28
N GLU A 112 5.73 -11.53 10.75
CA GLU A 112 6.08 -11.39 12.17
C GLU A 112 5.34 -10.23 12.86
N LEU A 113 4.71 -9.34 12.10
CA LEU A 113 4.18 -8.06 12.61
C LEU A 113 2.76 -8.11 13.19
N VAL A 114 2.02 -9.20 12.98
CA VAL A 114 0.64 -9.37 13.47
C VAL A 114 0.42 -10.78 14.04
N ALA A 115 -0.40 -10.88 15.08
CA ALA A 115 -0.74 -12.13 15.75
C ALA A 115 -2.28 -12.24 15.91
N PRO A 116 -2.93 -13.28 15.34
CA PRO A 116 -2.34 -14.35 14.53
C PRO A 116 -1.75 -13.82 13.21
N ALA A 117 -0.80 -14.56 12.63
CA ALA A 117 -0.21 -14.20 11.35
C ALA A 117 -1.31 -14.20 10.28
N LEU A 118 -1.40 -13.10 9.52
CA LEU A 118 -2.30 -13.03 8.37
C LEU A 118 -1.83 -14.02 7.30
N LEU A 119 -2.73 -14.89 6.87
CA LEU A 119 -2.52 -15.71 5.68
C LEU A 119 -2.78 -14.86 4.44
N GLY A 120 -2.30 -15.29 3.27
CA GLY A 120 -2.63 -14.61 2.02
C GLY A 120 -1.94 -13.26 1.74
N VAL A 121 -1.05 -12.78 2.61
CA VAL A 121 -0.27 -11.55 2.35
C VAL A 121 0.57 -11.70 1.08
N ARG A 122 0.25 -10.91 0.05
CA ARG A 122 1.03 -10.84 -1.21
C ARG A 122 1.76 -9.51 -1.30
N HIS A 123 2.74 -9.45 -2.21
CA HIS A 123 3.44 -8.21 -2.53
C HIS A 123 3.65 -8.09 -4.03
N HIS A 124 3.12 -7.01 -4.61
CA HIS A 124 3.23 -6.71 -6.04
C HIS A 124 3.96 -5.38 -6.24
N GLY A 125 4.90 -5.33 -7.18
CA GLY A 125 5.57 -4.09 -7.57
C GLY A 125 4.95 -3.52 -8.84
N ILE A 126 4.56 -2.26 -8.81
CA ILE A 126 4.20 -1.48 -9.99
C ILE A 126 5.37 -0.55 -10.32
N ALA A 127 6.17 -0.93 -11.32
CA ALA A 127 7.34 -0.17 -11.73
C ALA A 127 6.94 1.11 -12.47
N ASN A 128 7.63 2.20 -12.17
CA ASN A 128 7.59 3.42 -12.95
C ASN A 128 8.35 3.18 -14.28
N PRO A 129 7.70 3.33 -15.45
CA PRO A 129 8.34 3.08 -16.74
C PRO A 129 9.52 4.02 -17.03
N ALA A 130 9.56 5.21 -16.39
CA ALA A 130 10.69 6.13 -16.52
C ALA A 130 11.89 5.74 -15.63
N SER A 131 11.67 4.94 -14.60
CA SER A 131 12.71 4.46 -13.68
C SER A 131 12.29 3.09 -13.14
N PRO A 132 12.65 1.98 -13.82
CA PRO A 132 12.11 0.65 -13.51
C PRO A 132 12.44 0.14 -12.10
N ASP A 133 13.51 0.65 -11.48
CA ASP A 133 13.88 0.33 -10.09
C ASP A 133 13.09 1.15 -9.05
N ALA A 134 12.21 2.05 -9.50
CA ALA A 134 11.34 2.85 -8.66
C ALA A 134 9.87 2.55 -8.96
N GLY A 135 9.00 2.70 -7.96
CA GLY A 135 7.57 2.52 -8.19
C GLY A 135 6.73 2.45 -6.92
N ALA A 136 5.56 1.84 -7.04
CA ALA A 136 4.67 1.58 -5.92
C ALA A 136 4.71 0.09 -5.55
N SER A 137 4.60 -0.22 -4.25
CA SER A 137 4.46 -1.60 -3.78
C SER A 137 3.05 -1.79 -3.23
N LEU A 138 2.34 -2.76 -3.76
CA LEU A 138 1.03 -3.19 -3.26
C LEU A 138 1.21 -4.32 -2.26
N LEU A 139 0.39 -4.31 -1.22
CA LEU A 139 0.29 -5.38 -0.24
C LEU A 139 -1.20 -5.67 0.00
N PRO A 140 -1.80 -6.57 -0.80
CA PRO A 140 -3.12 -7.09 -0.52
C PRO A 140 -3.04 -8.17 0.56
N THR A 141 -4.09 -8.23 1.37
CA THR A 141 -4.30 -9.18 2.45
C THR A 141 -5.70 -9.76 2.32
N ASP A 142 -5.82 -11.07 2.49
CA ASP A 142 -7.10 -11.79 2.51
C ASP A 142 -7.33 -12.38 3.93
N GLU A 143 -8.56 -12.81 4.24
CA GLU A 143 -8.91 -13.53 5.48
C GLU A 143 -8.24 -14.92 5.59
#